data_AF-A0A2X3BAV5-F1
#
_entry.id   AF-A0A2X3BAV5-F1
#
_cell.length_a   1.000
_cell.length_b   1.000
_cell.length_c   1.000
_cell.angle_alpha   90.00
_cell.angle_beta   90.00
_cell.angle_gamma   90.00
#
_symmetry.space_group_name_H-M   'P 1'
#
loop_
_entity.id
_entity.type
_entity.pdbx_description
1 polymer ?
#
loop_
_entity_poly.entity_id
_entity_poly.type
_entity_poly.pdbx_seq_one_letter_code
_entity_poly.pdbx_strand_id
1 'polypeptide(L)'
;MSNLDIHAAVTELGSWQDETYQWLHQHPELSMSETETCNFIEKQLQDFGYQTEIIGGGVVGILRNGTGKTTLFRADMDGLPVREETGLPYASTITRRDRDGNEVPVMHACGHDVHITAGLGAARVLAAHRDSWSGTHIALFQPGEETAEGAKSMVAAGLVDKIPRPDVAFGQHVLTGPMPTGAVGTHVGAILSTGASLKITLHGKGSHGSMPHMGIDPVVLASTIVDAVADYRLARNRVLSKWQ
;
A
#
# COMPACT_ATOMS: atom_id res chain seq x y z
N MET A 1 -33.01 5.09 1.76
CA MET A 1 -32.06 4.95 0.65
C MET A 1 -31.45 6.33 0.44
N SER A 2 -30.14 6.42 0.19
CA SER A 2 -29.46 7.71 0.02
C SER A 2 -29.97 8.40 -1.23
N ASN A 3 -30.23 9.72 -1.16
CA ASN A 3 -30.56 10.55 -2.32
C ASN A 3 -29.31 11.22 -2.92
N LEU A 4 -28.11 10.78 -2.51
CA LEU A 4 -26.86 11.32 -3.02
C LEU A 4 -26.65 10.90 -4.48
N ASP A 5 -26.54 11.89 -5.36
CA ASP A 5 -25.96 11.68 -6.68
C ASP A 5 -24.44 11.56 -6.54
N ILE A 6 -23.97 10.31 -6.47
CA ILE A 6 -22.55 10.03 -6.27
C ILE A 6 -21.69 10.49 -7.45
N HIS A 7 -22.23 10.50 -8.67
CA HIS A 7 -21.49 10.92 -9.85
C HIS A 7 -21.25 12.43 -9.83
N ALA A 8 -22.28 13.20 -9.48
CA ALA A 8 -22.14 14.63 -9.28
C ALA A 8 -21.14 14.94 -8.15
N ALA A 9 -21.28 14.28 -7.00
CA ALA A 9 -20.41 14.51 -5.84
C ALA A 9 -18.93 14.18 -6.12
N VAL A 10 -18.65 13.11 -6.87
CA VAL A 10 -17.28 12.78 -7.30
C VAL A 10 -16.77 13.81 -8.32
N THR A 11 -17.62 14.29 -9.22
CA THR A 11 -17.24 15.34 -10.19
C THR A 11 -16.86 16.65 -9.50
N GLU A 12 -17.54 16.98 -8.39
CA GLU A 12 -17.27 18.17 -7.57
C GLU A 12 -15.89 18.14 -6.86
N LEU A 13 -15.24 16.98 -6.77
CA LEU A 13 -13.84 16.93 -6.30
C LEU A 13 -12.92 17.73 -7.23
N GLY A 14 -13.24 17.79 -8.53
CA GLY A 14 -12.54 18.63 -9.50
C GLY A 14 -11.03 18.45 -9.50
N SER A 15 -10.30 19.57 -9.61
CA SER A 15 -8.83 19.56 -9.67
C SER A 15 -8.17 19.09 -8.37
N TRP A 16 -8.87 19.14 -7.23
CA TRP A 16 -8.29 18.70 -5.96
C TRP A 16 -7.87 17.22 -6.00
N GLN A 17 -8.60 16.37 -6.73
CA GLN A 17 -8.25 14.95 -6.83
C GLN A 17 -6.93 14.76 -7.57
N ASP A 18 -6.76 15.44 -8.70
CA ASP A 18 -5.54 15.40 -9.50
C ASP A 18 -4.35 16.03 -8.75
N GLU A 19 -4.56 17.18 -8.10
CA GLU A 19 -3.55 17.86 -7.30
C GLU A 19 -3.09 16.99 -6.11
N THR A 20 -4.04 16.33 -5.44
CA THR A 20 -3.75 15.40 -4.33
C THR A 20 -2.94 14.21 -4.81
N TYR A 21 -3.36 13.58 -5.91
CA TYR A 21 -2.63 12.47 -6.52
C TYR A 21 -1.22 12.87 -6.92
N GLN A 22 -1.06 13.99 -7.64
CA GLN A 22 0.26 14.45 -8.10
C GLN A 22 1.17 14.80 -6.93
N TRP A 23 0.64 15.43 -5.88
CA TRP A 23 1.42 15.72 -4.68
C TRP A 23 1.91 14.43 -4.03
N LEU A 24 1.04 13.44 -3.84
CA LEU A 24 1.43 12.14 -3.27
C LEU A 24 2.45 11.43 -4.16
N HIS A 25 2.26 11.40 -5.47
CA HIS A 25 3.19 10.79 -6.43
C HIS A 25 4.59 11.41 -6.36
N GLN A 26 4.67 12.73 -6.14
CA GLN A 26 5.91 13.48 -6.03
C GLN A 26 6.60 13.37 -4.66
N HIS A 27 5.89 12.92 -3.62
CA HIS A 27 6.40 12.82 -2.25
C HIS A 27 6.31 11.39 -1.69
N PRO A 28 6.81 10.37 -2.39
CA PRO A 28 6.74 9.00 -1.90
C PRO A 28 7.73 8.80 -0.75
N GLU A 29 7.30 8.01 0.23
CA GLU A 29 8.12 7.64 1.39
C GLU A 29 8.22 6.12 1.52
N LEU A 30 9.32 5.62 2.09
CA LEU A 30 9.55 4.19 2.27
C LEU A 30 8.65 3.62 3.36
N SER A 31 8.35 2.33 3.25
CA SER A 31 7.58 1.57 4.25
C SER A 31 8.00 1.86 5.70
N MET A 32 7.02 2.16 6.55
CA MET A 32 7.17 2.50 7.97
C MET A 32 7.92 3.81 8.26
N SER A 33 8.13 4.66 7.26
CA SER A 33 8.79 5.97 7.38
C SER A 33 7.98 7.11 6.74
N GLU A 34 6.67 6.92 6.54
CA GLU A 34 5.74 7.76 5.78
C GLU A 34 5.25 8.98 6.58
N THR A 35 6.17 9.79 7.10
CA THR A 35 5.85 10.90 8.02
C THR A 35 5.17 12.05 7.31
N GLU A 36 5.68 12.47 6.14
CA GLU A 36 5.11 13.56 5.35
C GLU A 36 3.73 13.17 4.81
N THR A 37 3.59 11.94 4.31
CA THR A 37 2.33 11.37 3.84
C THR A 37 1.31 11.27 4.98
N CYS A 38 1.70 10.81 6.17
CA CYS A 38 0.82 10.80 7.36
C CYS A 38 0.30 12.20 7.69
N ASN A 39 1.21 13.19 7.77
CA ASN A 39 0.85 14.56 8.10
C ASN A 39 -0.11 15.15 7.07
N PHE A 40 0.12 14.87 5.79
CA PHE A 40 -0.76 15.30 4.71
C PHE A 40 -2.16 14.68 4.85
N ILE A 41 -2.26 13.37 5.02
CA ILE A 41 -3.52 12.64 5.16
C ILE A 41 -4.28 13.12 6.40
N GLU A 42 -3.60 13.20 7.55
CA GLU A 42 -4.20 13.66 8.80
C GLU A 42 -4.79 15.06 8.64
N LYS A 43 -4.03 15.99 8.05
CA LYS A 43 -4.49 17.34 7.79
C LYS A 43 -5.75 17.37 6.92
N GLN A 44 -5.76 16.64 5.80
CA GLN A 44 -6.93 16.59 4.91
C GLN A 44 -8.17 16.05 5.64
N LEU A 45 -8.03 14.97 6.41
CA LEU A 45 -9.13 14.39 7.19
C LEU A 45 -9.66 15.35 8.26
N GLN A 46 -8.78 16.05 8.96
CA GLN A 46 -9.17 17.09 9.93
C GLN A 46 -9.94 18.23 9.25
N ASP A 47 -9.46 18.69 8.08
CA ASP A 47 -10.13 19.72 7.28
C ASP A 47 -11.53 19.25 6.81
N PHE A 48 -11.75 17.95 6.61
CA PHE A 48 -13.06 17.35 6.32
C PHE A 48 -13.92 17.10 7.58
N GLY A 49 -13.40 17.37 8.77
CA GLY A 49 -14.10 17.20 10.04
C GLY A 49 -14.11 15.79 10.61
N TYR A 50 -13.12 14.97 10.23
CA TYR A 50 -12.85 13.68 10.88
C TYR A 50 -12.07 13.91 12.18
N GLN A 51 -12.32 13.06 13.17
CA GLN A 51 -11.42 12.92 14.32
C GLN A 51 -10.28 11.99 13.93
N THR A 52 -9.04 12.47 13.98
CA THR A 52 -7.87 11.70 13.54
C THR A 52 -7.06 11.15 14.71
N GLU A 53 -6.44 9.99 14.49
CA GLU A 53 -5.43 9.43 15.38
C GLU A 53 -4.34 8.72 14.56
N ILE A 54 -3.08 8.90 14.97
CA ILE A 54 -1.96 8.10 14.45
C ILE A 54 -1.84 6.81 15.26
N ILE A 55 -1.92 5.66 14.58
CA ILE A 55 -1.89 4.33 15.20
C ILE A 55 -0.88 3.47 14.45
N GLY A 56 0.21 3.08 15.12
CA GLY A 56 1.21 2.15 14.56
C GLY A 56 1.88 2.62 13.27
N GLY A 57 1.98 3.93 13.07
CA GLY A 57 2.53 4.55 11.86
C GLY A 57 1.50 4.85 10.76
N GLY A 58 0.23 4.52 10.97
CA GLY A 58 -0.87 4.86 10.05
C GLY A 58 -1.79 5.94 10.58
N VAL A 59 -2.62 6.50 9.71
CA VAL A 59 -3.63 7.51 10.05
C VAL A 59 -5.01 6.87 10.05
N VAL A 60 -5.79 7.08 11.11
CA VAL A 60 -7.21 6.72 11.16
C VAL A 60 -8.04 7.98 11.35
N GLY A 61 -8.98 8.23 10.44
CA GLY A 61 -10.02 9.24 10.59
C GLY A 61 -11.37 8.60 10.91
N ILE A 62 -12.08 9.13 11.90
CA ILE A 62 -13.44 8.69 12.26
C ILE A 62 -14.43 9.84 12.05
N LEU A 63 -15.46 9.58 11.23
CA LEU A 63 -16.57 10.49 10.97
C LEU A 63 -17.88 9.90 11.48
N ARG A 64 -18.41 10.46 12.57
CA ARG A 64 -19.71 10.06 13.11
C ARG A 64 -20.82 10.94 12.52
N ASN A 65 -21.93 10.31 12.15
CA ASN A 65 -23.06 10.98 11.53
C ASN A 65 -24.39 10.33 11.95
N GLY A 66 -24.77 10.50 13.21
CA GLY A 66 -25.97 9.89 13.79
C GLY A 66 -25.85 8.37 14.02
N THR A 67 -26.99 7.72 14.23
CA THR A 67 -27.06 6.28 14.53
C THR A 67 -27.06 5.45 13.25
N GLY A 68 -26.24 4.41 13.19
CA GLY A 68 -26.23 3.54 12.03
C GLY A 68 -25.04 2.60 12.00
N LYS A 69 -24.83 2.01 10.82
CA LYS A 69 -23.74 1.07 10.57
C LYS A 69 -22.39 1.78 10.52
N THR A 70 -21.33 1.05 10.89
CA THR A 70 -19.95 1.52 10.81
C THR A 70 -19.27 0.87 9.61
N THR A 71 -18.76 1.67 8.69
CA THR A 71 -17.95 1.18 7.55
C THR A 71 -16.51 1.61 7.71
N LEU A 72 -15.58 0.74 7.31
CA LEU A 72 -14.16 1.05 7.21
C LEU A 72 -13.72 0.95 5.77
N PHE A 73 -12.95 1.93 5.29
CA PHE A 73 -12.24 1.86 4.02
C PHE A 73 -10.73 1.95 4.27
N ARG A 74 -9.97 0.96 3.81
CA ARG A 74 -8.52 0.87 3.96
C ARG A 74 -7.82 1.24 2.65
N ALA A 75 -6.85 2.13 2.74
CA ALA A 75 -5.84 2.41 1.72
C ALA A 75 -4.44 2.22 2.33
N ASP A 76 -3.51 1.60 1.61
CA ASP A 76 -2.07 1.61 1.91
C ASP A 76 -1.43 2.90 1.41
N MET A 77 -0.22 3.22 1.90
CA MET A 77 0.39 4.52 1.65
C MET A 77 1.90 4.52 1.34
N ASP A 78 2.61 3.39 1.43
CA ASP A 78 4.05 3.37 1.19
C ASP A 78 4.45 3.40 -0.29
N GLY A 79 5.61 3.99 -0.57
CA GLY A 79 6.33 3.87 -1.82
C GLY A 79 7.40 2.78 -1.77
N LEU A 80 8.03 2.54 -2.92
CA LEU A 80 9.06 1.52 -3.13
C LEU A 80 10.43 2.15 -3.46
N PRO A 81 11.55 1.48 -3.11
CA PRO A 81 12.91 1.95 -3.40
C PRO A 81 13.28 1.75 -4.88
N VAL A 82 12.53 2.40 -5.78
CA VAL A 82 12.62 2.29 -7.23
C VAL A 82 12.82 3.68 -7.83
N ARG A 83 13.70 3.78 -8.82
CA ARG A 83 13.84 4.99 -9.64
C ARG A 83 12.65 5.09 -10.57
N GLU A 84 11.96 6.23 -10.52
CA GLU A 84 10.91 6.50 -11.48
C GLU A 84 11.48 6.86 -12.86
N GLU A 85 10.99 6.18 -13.90
CA GLU A 85 11.39 6.40 -15.30
C GLU A 85 10.16 6.63 -16.22
N THR A 86 9.05 7.12 -15.66
CA THR A 86 7.79 7.35 -16.39
C THR A 86 7.87 8.52 -17.37
N GLY A 87 8.73 9.51 -17.10
CA GLY A 87 8.82 10.76 -17.86
C GLY A 87 7.64 11.71 -17.63
N LEU A 88 6.78 11.44 -16.63
CA LEU A 88 5.64 12.28 -16.30
C LEU A 88 6.10 13.62 -15.69
N PRO A 89 5.37 14.74 -15.91
CA PRO A 89 5.73 16.03 -15.32
C PRO A 89 5.75 16.04 -13.78
N TYR A 90 5.05 15.09 -13.17
CA TYR A 90 4.96 14.89 -11.72
C TYR A 90 5.72 13.65 -11.24
N ALA A 91 6.66 13.13 -12.04
CA ALA A 91 7.50 12.02 -11.62
C ALA A 91 8.30 12.38 -10.35
N SER A 92 8.39 11.44 -9.42
CA SER A 92 9.21 11.55 -8.22
C SER A 92 10.68 11.71 -8.59
N THR A 93 11.33 12.64 -7.91
CA THR A 93 12.79 12.83 -7.92
C THR A 93 13.40 12.61 -6.54
N ILE A 94 12.58 12.14 -5.60
CA ILE A 94 12.91 12.01 -4.19
C ILE A 94 13.84 10.83 -3.94
N THR A 95 14.84 11.06 -3.08
CA THR A 95 15.61 10.00 -2.43
C THR A 95 15.30 9.95 -0.93
N ARG A 96 15.39 8.75 -0.37
CA ARG A 96 15.24 8.47 1.07
C ARG A 96 16.34 7.52 1.52
N ARG A 97 16.57 7.48 2.84
CA ARG A 97 17.47 6.50 3.45
C ARG A 97 16.70 5.22 3.75
N ASP A 98 17.14 4.09 3.21
CA ASP A 98 16.57 2.78 3.52
C ASP A 98 17.00 2.28 4.90
N ARG A 99 16.50 1.11 5.30
CA ARG A 99 16.80 0.48 6.59
C ARG A 99 18.26 0.04 6.74
N ASP A 100 18.94 -0.22 5.64
CA ASP A 100 20.37 -0.57 5.62
C ASP A 100 21.25 0.70 5.59
N GLY A 101 20.64 1.88 5.59
CA GLY A 101 21.32 3.17 5.64
C GLY A 101 21.71 3.72 4.27
N ASN A 102 21.31 3.09 3.17
CA ASN A 102 21.62 3.52 1.81
C ASN A 102 20.69 4.64 1.35
N GLU A 103 21.19 5.56 0.54
CA GLU A 103 20.35 6.54 -0.14
C GLU A 103 19.79 5.92 -1.43
N VAL A 104 18.46 5.82 -1.51
CA VAL A 104 17.75 5.16 -2.62
C VAL A 104 16.68 6.09 -3.20
N PRO A 105 16.43 6.06 -4.52
CA PRO A 105 15.29 6.74 -5.11
C PRO A 105 13.98 6.08 -4.67
N VAL A 106 12.89 6.86 -4.61
CA VAL A 106 11.58 6.36 -4.16
C VAL A 106 10.49 6.74 -5.15
N MET A 107 9.58 5.80 -5.42
CA MET A 107 8.45 5.94 -6.34
C MET A 107 7.22 5.22 -5.78
N HIS A 108 6.02 5.75 -6.02
CA HIS A 108 4.77 4.98 -5.89
C HIS A 108 4.57 4.00 -7.06
N ALA A 109 5.41 2.97 -7.13
CA ALA A 109 5.38 1.99 -8.23
C ALA A 109 4.22 0.96 -8.14
N CYS A 110 3.50 0.93 -7.01
CA CYS A 110 2.36 0.02 -6.76
C CYS A 110 0.99 0.75 -6.79
N GLY A 111 0.99 2.07 -6.96
CA GLY A 111 -0.25 2.87 -7.02
C GLY A 111 -0.88 3.21 -5.66
N HIS A 112 -0.12 3.14 -4.56
CA HIS A 112 -0.62 3.46 -3.22
C HIS A 112 -1.06 4.93 -3.09
N ASP A 113 -0.43 5.86 -3.81
CA ASP A 113 -0.91 7.22 -4.01
C ASP A 113 -2.34 7.29 -4.60
N VAL A 114 -2.67 6.44 -5.57
CA VAL A 114 -4.05 6.32 -6.09
C VAL A 114 -5.00 5.84 -4.99
N HIS A 115 -4.57 4.89 -4.17
CA HIS A 115 -5.38 4.37 -3.07
C HIS A 115 -5.64 5.44 -2.01
N ILE A 116 -4.62 6.20 -1.62
CA ILE A 116 -4.74 7.33 -0.70
C ILE A 116 -5.70 8.37 -1.29
N THR A 117 -5.49 8.82 -2.52
CA THR A 117 -6.34 9.84 -3.17
C THR A 117 -7.79 9.38 -3.25
N ALA A 118 -8.05 8.12 -3.63
CA ALA A 118 -9.40 7.57 -3.66
C ALA A 118 -10.03 7.52 -2.26
N GLY A 119 -9.28 7.11 -1.24
CA GLY A 119 -9.73 7.09 0.16
C GLY A 119 -10.07 8.48 0.69
N LEU A 120 -9.21 9.47 0.45
CA LEU A 120 -9.45 10.87 0.82
C LEU A 120 -10.63 11.47 0.06
N GLY A 121 -10.78 11.16 -1.23
CA GLY A 121 -11.91 11.62 -2.05
C GLY A 121 -13.24 11.08 -1.53
N ALA A 122 -13.31 9.78 -1.21
CA ALA A 122 -14.49 9.20 -0.57
C ALA A 122 -14.77 9.84 0.79
N ALA A 123 -13.73 10.06 1.60
CA ALA A 123 -13.85 10.70 2.91
C ALA A 123 -14.42 12.12 2.80
N ARG A 124 -13.95 12.90 1.82
CA ARG A 124 -14.41 14.28 1.53
C ARG A 124 -15.87 14.31 1.08
N VAL A 125 -16.26 13.43 0.15
CA VAL A 125 -17.64 13.32 -0.32
C VAL A 125 -18.58 12.97 0.84
N LEU A 126 -18.22 11.98 1.66
CA LEU A 126 -19.05 11.60 2.82
C LEU A 126 -19.17 12.75 3.85
N ALA A 127 -18.10 13.51 4.05
CA ALA A 127 -18.13 14.68 4.93
C ALA A 127 -19.00 15.83 4.39
N ALA A 128 -18.98 16.09 3.09
CA ALA A 128 -19.75 17.15 2.46
C ALA A 128 -21.26 16.84 2.40
N HIS A 129 -21.63 15.56 2.35
CA HIS A 129 -23.02 15.13 2.15
C HIS A 129 -23.59 14.37 3.35
N ARG A 130 -23.33 14.83 4.58
CA ARG A 130 -23.81 14.19 5.82
C ARG A 130 -25.33 14.00 5.88
N ASP A 131 -26.12 14.88 5.27
CA ASP A 131 -27.59 14.73 5.26
C ASP A 131 -28.07 13.54 4.41
N SER A 132 -27.19 12.96 3.58
CA SER A 132 -27.53 11.87 2.66
C SER A 132 -27.20 10.47 3.21
N TRP A 133 -26.63 10.36 4.41
CA TRP A 133 -26.29 9.07 5.02
C TRP A 133 -26.36 9.14 6.56
N SER A 134 -26.28 8.00 7.24
CA SER A 134 -26.17 7.96 8.71
C SER A 134 -25.36 6.76 9.18
N GLY A 135 -24.64 6.91 10.29
CA GLY A 135 -23.76 5.89 10.86
C GLY A 135 -22.38 6.43 11.19
N THR A 136 -21.35 5.62 10.98
CA THR A 136 -19.94 6.02 11.16
C THR A 136 -19.10 5.57 9.97
N HIS A 137 -18.27 6.46 9.45
CA HIS A 137 -17.26 6.12 8.46
C HIS A 137 -15.87 6.19 9.08
N ILE A 138 -15.05 5.16 8.81
CA ILE A 138 -13.66 5.07 9.25
C ILE A 138 -12.79 5.04 7.98
N ALA A 139 -11.98 6.09 7.80
CA ALA A 139 -10.96 6.13 6.77
C ALA A 139 -9.63 5.70 7.40
N LEU A 140 -9.08 4.57 6.95
CA LEU A 140 -7.85 3.99 7.49
C LEU A 140 -6.76 4.00 6.42
N PHE A 141 -5.65 4.67 6.73
CA PHE A 141 -4.47 4.75 5.88
C PHE A 141 -3.32 4.00 6.54
N GLN A 142 -2.93 2.88 5.93
CA GLN A 142 -2.03 1.88 6.49
C GLN A 142 -0.59 2.07 5.95
N PRO A 143 0.44 2.13 6.82
CA PRO A 143 1.83 2.13 6.38
C PRO A 143 2.24 0.78 5.81
N GLY A 144 3.45 0.73 5.27
CA GLY A 144 4.29 -0.46 5.19
C GLY A 144 3.61 -1.73 4.70
N GLU A 145 2.81 -1.63 3.64
CA GLU A 145 2.20 -2.80 2.99
C GLU A 145 3.28 -3.65 2.31
N GLU A 146 4.22 -3.01 1.62
CA GLU A 146 5.24 -3.66 0.79
C GLU A 146 6.22 -4.52 1.62
N THR A 147 6.33 -4.22 2.91
CA THR A 147 7.14 -4.98 3.88
C THR A 147 6.34 -5.93 4.74
N ALA A 148 5.00 -5.98 4.56
CA ALA A 148 4.05 -6.76 5.35
C ALA A 148 4.09 -6.47 6.87
N GLU A 149 4.47 -5.24 7.22
CA GLU A 149 4.63 -4.78 8.61
C GLU A 149 3.46 -3.92 9.08
N GLY A 150 2.93 -3.06 8.22
CA GLY A 150 2.05 -1.98 8.67
C GLY A 150 0.75 -2.44 9.32
N ALA A 151 0.03 -3.39 8.72
CA ALA A 151 -1.19 -3.92 9.32
C ALA A 151 -0.93 -4.52 10.73
N LYS A 152 0.18 -5.24 10.89
CA LYS A 152 0.58 -5.81 12.20
C LYS A 152 0.96 -4.72 13.18
N SER A 153 1.68 -3.69 12.73
CA SER A 153 2.07 -2.54 13.53
C SER A 153 0.84 -1.80 14.06
N MET A 154 -0.16 -1.53 13.21
CA MET A 154 -1.40 -0.87 13.64
C MET A 154 -2.17 -1.71 14.67
N VAL A 155 -2.33 -3.02 14.43
CA VAL A 155 -2.98 -3.93 15.39
C VAL A 155 -2.22 -3.97 16.72
N ALA A 156 -0.89 -4.09 16.68
CA ALA A 156 -0.05 -4.07 17.88
C ALA A 156 -0.13 -2.75 18.64
N ALA A 157 -0.35 -1.62 17.95
CA ALA A 157 -0.58 -0.31 18.54
C ALA A 157 -2.01 -0.09 19.06
N GLY A 158 -2.85 -1.14 19.08
CA GLY A 158 -4.19 -1.11 19.66
C GLY A 158 -5.29 -0.66 18.72
N LEU A 159 -5.11 -0.77 17.39
CA LEU A 159 -6.11 -0.36 16.40
C LEU A 159 -7.52 -0.84 16.74
N VAL A 160 -7.67 -2.11 17.11
CA VAL A 160 -8.98 -2.75 17.38
C VAL A 160 -9.71 -2.11 18.56
N ASP A 161 -8.97 -1.65 19.57
CA ASP A 161 -9.53 -1.07 20.80
C ASP A 161 -9.78 0.43 20.66
N LYS A 162 -9.04 1.10 19.78
CA LYS A 162 -9.07 2.56 19.59
C LYS A 162 -10.14 3.04 18.61
N ILE A 163 -10.60 2.16 17.71
CA ILE A 163 -11.59 2.51 16.69
C ILE A 163 -12.94 1.85 16.97
N PRO A 164 -14.08 2.44 16.54
CA PRO A 164 -15.36 1.74 16.54
C PRO A 164 -15.27 0.47 15.69
N ARG A 165 -15.81 -0.64 16.19
CA ARG A 165 -15.82 -1.90 15.45
C ARG A 165 -16.62 -1.72 14.14
N PRO A 166 -16.00 -1.89 12.95
CA PRO A 166 -16.73 -1.80 11.70
C PRO A 166 -17.68 -3.00 11.52
N ASP A 167 -18.87 -2.74 10.98
CA ASP A 167 -19.78 -3.78 10.49
C ASP A 167 -19.23 -4.41 9.20
N VAL A 168 -18.60 -3.58 8.35
CA VAL A 168 -17.95 -4.01 7.10
C VAL A 168 -16.65 -3.21 6.91
N ALA A 169 -15.60 -3.90 6.44
CA ALA A 169 -14.34 -3.30 6.03
C ALA A 169 -14.11 -3.55 4.55
N PHE A 170 -13.74 -2.50 3.83
CA PHE A 170 -13.45 -2.48 2.40
C PHE A 170 -11.98 -2.14 2.16
N GLY A 171 -11.44 -2.68 1.07
CA GLY A 171 -10.16 -2.29 0.50
C GLY A 171 -10.20 -2.54 -1.00
N GLN A 172 -9.35 -1.85 -1.74
CA GLN A 172 -9.18 -2.03 -3.18
C GLN A 172 -7.72 -1.87 -3.56
N HIS A 173 -7.34 -2.37 -4.73
CA HIS A 173 -6.02 -2.19 -5.29
C HIS A 173 -6.15 -1.87 -6.78
N VAL A 174 -5.47 -0.83 -7.24
CA VAL A 174 -5.34 -0.52 -8.67
C VAL A 174 -4.43 -1.56 -9.30
N LEU A 175 -4.84 -2.15 -10.41
CA LEU A 175 -4.08 -3.21 -11.06
C LEU A 175 -3.70 -2.79 -12.47
N THR A 176 -2.43 -2.98 -12.81
CA THR A 176 -1.96 -3.00 -14.19
C THR A 176 -2.11 -4.44 -14.70
N GLY A 177 -3.16 -4.71 -15.49
CA GLY A 177 -3.52 -6.09 -15.84
C GLY A 177 -4.58 -6.17 -16.94
N PRO A 178 -5.14 -7.37 -17.22
CA PRO A 178 -6.05 -7.57 -18.35
C PRO A 178 -7.43 -6.92 -18.18
N MET A 179 -7.70 -6.27 -17.03
CA MET A 179 -8.98 -5.59 -16.83
C MET A 179 -8.97 -4.22 -17.51
N PRO A 180 -10.05 -3.86 -18.23
CA PRO A 180 -10.16 -2.55 -18.85
C PRO A 180 -10.26 -1.45 -17.79
N THR A 181 -9.70 -0.28 -18.09
CA THR A 181 -9.84 0.93 -17.26
C THR A 181 -11.32 1.23 -16.99
N GLY A 182 -11.64 1.59 -15.75
CA GLY A 182 -13.01 1.89 -15.30
C GLY A 182 -13.80 0.66 -14.85
N ALA A 183 -13.21 -0.54 -14.85
CA ALA A 183 -13.82 -1.74 -14.28
C ALA A 183 -13.39 -1.98 -12.82
N VAL A 184 -14.28 -2.59 -12.05
CA VAL A 184 -14.01 -3.10 -10.69
C VAL A 184 -14.26 -4.60 -10.67
N GLY A 185 -13.22 -5.37 -10.31
CA GLY A 185 -13.30 -6.82 -10.14
C GLY A 185 -13.48 -7.20 -8.67
N THR A 186 -14.31 -8.21 -8.40
CA THR A 186 -14.45 -8.80 -7.06
C THR A 186 -14.45 -10.32 -7.15
N HIS A 187 -14.07 -10.98 -6.05
CA HIS A 187 -14.11 -12.43 -5.95
C HIS A 187 -14.52 -12.83 -4.53
N VAL A 188 -15.37 -13.86 -4.42
CA VAL A 188 -15.78 -14.43 -3.13
C VAL A 188 -14.80 -15.51 -2.71
N GLY A 189 -14.32 -15.45 -1.47
CA GLY A 189 -13.33 -16.40 -0.94
C GLY A 189 -11.89 -15.90 -1.17
N ALA A 190 -10.95 -16.83 -1.32
CA ALA A 190 -9.55 -16.48 -1.52
C ALA A 190 -9.37 -15.70 -2.84
N ILE A 191 -8.80 -14.49 -2.75
CA ILE A 191 -8.56 -13.60 -3.89
C ILE A 191 -7.06 -13.33 -4.13
N LEU A 192 -6.22 -13.52 -3.11
CA LEU A 192 -4.76 -13.36 -3.17
C LEU A 192 -4.05 -14.59 -2.57
N SER A 193 -2.76 -14.73 -2.86
CA SER A 193 -1.90 -15.78 -2.30
C SER A 193 -1.16 -15.32 -1.05
N THR A 194 -0.83 -16.26 -0.16
CA THR A 194 0.12 -16.01 0.94
C THR A 194 1.52 -15.71 0.38
N GLY A 195 2.14 -14.61 0.82
CA GLY A 195 3.52 -14.26 0.54
C GLY A 195 4.45 -14.54 1.74
N ALA A 196 5.72 -14.84 1.47
CA ALA A 196 6.78 -14.90 2.46
C ALA A 196 8.10 -14.44 1.83
N SER A 197 8.85 -13.61 2.56
CA SER A 197 10.15 -13.09 2.14
C SER A 197 11.27 -13.69 2.99
N LEU A 198 12.38 -14.05 2.36
CA LEU A 198 13.54 -14.70 3.00
C LEU A 198 14.83 -13.97 2.61
N LYS A 199 15.67 -13.64 3.60
CA LYS A 199 17.04 -13.16 3.38
C LYS A 199 18.00 -14.32 3.67
N ILE A 200 18.80 -14.71 2.68
CA ILE A 200 19.78 -15.80 2.81
C ILE A 200 21.18 -15.19 2.72
N THR A 201 21.99 -15.37 3.76
CA THR A 201 23.38 -14.94 3.77
C THR A 201 24.27 -16.16 3.53
N LEU A 202 25.09 -16.11 2.47
CA LEU A 202 26.02 -17.17 2.10
C LEU A 202 27.44 -16.78 2.54
N HIS A 203 28.05 -17.63 3.36
CA HIS A 203 29.42 -17.43 3.84
C HIS A 203 30.40 -18.29 3.03
N GLY A 204 31.26 -17.63 2.25
CA GLY A 204 32.36 -18.27 1.53
C GLY A 204 33.70 -18.19 2.28
N LYS A 205 34.77 -18.49 1.56
CA LYS A 205 36.16 -18.35 2.00
C LYS A 205 36.97 -17.72 0.87
N GLY A 206 37.50 -16.53 1.10
CA GLY A 206 38.29 -15.80 0.09
C GLY A 206 39.59 -16.53 -0.27
N SER A 207 40.00 -16.41 -1.54
CA SER A 207 41.28 -16.88 -2.07
C SER A 207 41.75 -15.96 -3.19
N HIS A 208 43.01 -16.11 -3.62
CA HIS A 208 43.46 -15.47 -4.86
C HIS A 208 42.63 -16.00 -6.05
N GLY A 209 42.25 -15.13 -7.00
CA GLY A 209 41.35 -15.49 -8.11
C GLY A 209 41.87 -16.61 -9.01
N SER A 210 43.20 -16.76 -9.13
CA SER A 210 43.84 -17.88 -9.85
C SER A 210 44.04 -19.15 -9.02
N MET A 211 43.64 -19.15 -7.74
CA MET A 211 43.76 -20.30 -6.82
C MET A 211 42.38 -20.67 -6.23
N PRO A 212 41.37 -20.97 -7.06
CA PRO A 212 40.01 -21.21 -6.59
C PRO A 212 39.89 -22.41 -5.64
N HIS A 213 40.77 -23.41 -5.80
CA HIS A 213 40.84 -24.59 -4.94
C HIS A 213 41.20 -24.29 -3.47
N MET A 214 41.67 -23.07 -3.16
CA MET A 214 42.01 -22.66 -1.79
C MET A 214 40.84 -21.97 -1.06
N GLY A 215 39.78 -21.62 -1.79
CA GLY A 215 38.63 -20.85 -1.31
C GLY A 215 37.29 -21.58 -1.47
N ILE A 216 36.22 -20.87 -1.10
CA ILE A 216 34.83 -21.23 -1.34
C ILE A 216 34.18 -19.98 -1.90
N ASP A 217 33.85 -19.98 -3.19
CA ASP A 217 33.29 -18.81 -3.88
C ASP A 217 31.78 -18.67 -3.57
N PRO A 218 31.36 -17.64 -2.80
CA PRO A 218 29.95 -17.44 -2.47
C PRO A 218 29.11 -17.04 -3.69
N VAL A 219 29.71 -16.52 -4.78
CA VAL A 219 29.00 -16.18 -6.01
C VAL A 219 28.53 -17.44 -6.72
N VAL A 220 29.43 -18.43 -6.88
CA VAL A 220 29.07 -19.73 -7.48
C VAL A 220 28.04 -20.47 -6.64
N LEU A 221 28.16 -20.43 -5.31
CA LEU A 221 27.14 -20.96 -4.39
C LEU A 221 25.78 -20.28 -4.60
N ALA A 222 25.75 -18.96 -4.68
CA ALA A 222 24.53 -18.19 -4.90
C ALA A 222 23.85 -18.57 -6.23
N SER A 223 24.62 -18.62 -7.33
CA SER A 223 24.12 -19.03 -8.64
C SER A 223 23.51 -20.43 -8.62
N THR A 224 24.20 -21.39 -7.98
CA THR A 224 23.71 -22.77 -7.87
C THR A 224 22.38 -22.86 -7.11
N ILE A 225 22.22 -22.08 -6.04
CA ILE A 225 20.98 -22.02 -5.26
C ILE A 225 19.85 -21.41 -6.09
N VAL A 226 20.11 -20.33 -6.84
CA VAL A 226 19.13 -19.70 -7.71
C VAL A 226 18.61 -20.68 -8.76
N ASP A 227 19.51 -21.41 -9.43
CA ASP A 227 19.14 -22.42 -10.43
C ASP A 227 18.29 -23.54 -9.80
N ALA A 228 18.70 -24.07 -8.64
CA ALA A 228 17.95 -25.12 -7.96
C ALA A 228 16.54 -24.68 -7.53
N VAL A 229 16.38 -23.43 -7.09
CA VAL A 229 15.07 -22.87 -6.72
C VAL A 229 14.18 -22.67 -7.95
N ALA A 230 14.75 -22.23 -9.08
CA ALA A 230 14.03 -22.09 -10.33
C ALA A 230 13.51 -23.45 -10.84
N ASP A 231 14.36 -24.48 -10.80
CA ASP A 231 14.00 -25.85 -11.18
C ASP A 231 12.86 -26.42 -10.30
N TYR A 232 12.91 -26.19 -8.98
CA TYR A 232 11.84 -26.59 -8.08
C TYR A 232 10.49 -25.96 -8.46
N ARG A 233 10.46 -24.67 -8.83
CA ARG A 233 9.22 -24.00 -9.28
C ARG A 233 8.67 -24.64 -10.55
N LEU A 234 9.52 -24.93 -11.53
CA LEU A 234 9.11 -25.56 -12.78
C LEU A 234 8.60 -26.99 -12.57
N ALA A 235 9.26 -27.76 -11.71
CA ALA A 235 8.82 -29.10 -11.34
C ALA A 235 7.46 -29.09 -10.63
N ARG A 236 7.24 -28.15 -9.69
CA ARG A 236 5.95 -28.00 -8.98
C ARG A 236 4.82 -27.61 -9.92
N ASN A 237 5.06 -26.65 -10.83
CA ASN A 237 4.03 -26.20 -11.77
C ASN A 237 3.60 -27.31 -12.74
N ARG A 238 4.50 -28.23 -13.12
CA ARG A 238 4.18 -29.43 -13.93
C ARG A 238 3.34 -30.47 -13.18
N VAL A 239 3.41 -30.51 -11.85
CA VAL A 239 2.56 -31.39 -11.03
C VAL A 239 1.17 -30.79 -10.90
N LEU A 240 1.05 -29.47 -10.72
CA LEU A 240 -0.25 -28.80 -10.56
C LEU A 240 -1.05 -28.70 -11.87
N SER A 241 -0.39 -28.58 -13.02
CA SER A 241 -1.06 -28.58 -14.33
C SER A 241 -1.69 -29.93 -14.72
N LYS A 242 -1.51 -30.99 -13.92
CA LYS A 242 -2.18 -32.28 -14.10
C LYS A 242 -3.47 -32.41 -13.29
N TRP A 243 -3.80 -31.40 -12.48
CA TRP A 243 -4.97 -31.37 -11.60
C TRP A 243 -5.93 -30.20 -11.90
N GLN A 244 -5.77 -29.55 -13.05
CA GLN A 244 -6.75 -28.65 -13.67
C GLN A 244 -7.27 -29.30 -14.96
#